data_AF-A0A2E2U8E7-F1
#
_entry.id   AF-A0A2E2U8E7-F1
#
_cell.length_a   1.000
_cell.length_b   1.000
_cell.length_c   1.000
_cell.angle_alpha   90.00
_cell.angle_beta   90.00
_cell.angle_gamma   90.00
#
_symmetry.space_group_name_H-M   'P 1'
#
loop_
_entity.id
_entity.type
_entity.pdbx_description
1 polymer ?
#
loop_
_entity_poly.entity_id
_entity_poly.type
_entity_poly.pdbx_seq_one_letter_code
_entity_poly.pdbx_strand_id
1 'polypeptide(L)'
;MKKITLILIFNIVFTSTLLAETKSKEVSVPKAYALKCFKSQSANSKIAKSFGFDLQKLTERQKKILDLFCKSYCICETNAVKSAGKLTREVTKLSSGDFIKFQNDFLKTSQGKKVFKKCDDAAMSAVKAKFSK
;
A
#
# COMPACT_ATOMS: atom_id res chain seq x y z
N MET A 1 39.38 16.11 -11.99
CA MET A 1 38.39 15.00 -12.00
C MET A 1 38.62 14.09 -10.81
N LYS A 2 37.68 14.05 -9.84
CA LYS A 2 37.25 12.86 -9.08
C LYS A 2 36.13 13.31 -8.13
N LYS A 3 35.04 12.56 -8.17
CA LYS A 3 33.69 12.91 -7.74
C LYS A 3 33.61 12.99 -6.21
N ILE A 4 33.01 14.07 -5.71
CA ILE A 4 32.55 14.20 -4.33
C ILE A 4 31.39 13.22 -4.13
N THR A 5 31.57 12.33 -3.16
CA THR A 5 30.55 11.44 -2.64
C THR A 5 29.44 12.28 -2.01
N LEU A 6 28.30 12.42 -2.69
CA LEU A 6 27.09 13.05 -2.14
C LEU A 6 26.12 11.96 -1.69
N ILE A 7 26.36 11.44 -0.48
CA ILE A 7 25.33 10.79 0.32
C ILE A 7 24.67 11.90 1.16
N LEU A 8 23.37 11.78 1.42
CA LEU A 8 22.47 12.74 2.08
C LEU A 8 22.03 13.87 1.13
N ILE A 9 20.77 14.00 0.72
CA ILE A 9 19.57 14.25 1.54
C ILE A 9 18.34 13.81 0.71
N PHE A 10 17.74 12.66 1.01
CA PHE A 10 16.37 12.35 0.55
C PHE A 10 15.63 11.40 1.52
N ASN A 11 16.03 11.41 2.80
CA ASN A 11 15.48 10.57 3.87
C ASN A 11 14.87 11.36 5.05
N ILE A 12 14.71 12.69 4.94
CA ILE A 12 14.41 13.56 6.11
C ILE A 12 13.20 14.49 5.88
N VAL A 13 12.18 14.05 5.14
CA VAL A 13 10.90 14.79 5.10
C VAL A 13 9.67 13.88 5.34
N PHE A 14 9.77 12.56 5.13
CA PHE A 14 8.66 11.64 5.40
C PHE A 14 8.75 10.92 6.75
N THR A 15 9.88 11.05 7.45
CA THR A 15 10.12 10.43 8.76
C THR A 15 9.59 11.27 9.93
N SER A 16 9.49 12.58 9.78
CA SER A 16 9.09 13.50 10.87
C SER A 16 7.60 13.46 11.21
N THR A 17 6.71 13.14 10.27
CA THR A 17 5.27 12.95 10.56
C THR A 17 4.95 11.56 11.09
N LEU A 18 5.80 10.56 10.83
CA LEU A 18 5.64 9.18 11.32
C LEU A 18 6.26 8.96 12.72
N LEU A 19 7.34 9.68 13.07
CA LEU A 19 7.93 9.61 14.41
C LEU A 19 7.13 10.38 15.48
N ALA A 20 6.27 11.33 15.08
CA ALA A 20 5.44 12.08 16.02
C ALA A 20 4.27 11.26 16.62
N GLU A 21 3.89 10.13 15.99
CA GLU A 21 2.88 9.19 16.53
C GLU A 21 3.48 8.06 17.37
N THR A 22 4.81 7.98 17.54
CA THR A 22 5.48 6.96 18.36
C THR A 22 5.73 7.40 19.80
N LYS A 23 4.73 8.04 20.42
CA LYS A 23 4.59 8.03 21.89
C LYS A 23 3.22 7.44 22.22
N SER A 24 3.23 6.14 22.49
CA SER A 24 2.13 5.40 23.12
C SER A 24 0.79 5.35 22.35
N LYS A 25 0.65 4.34 21.47
CA LYS A 25 -0.61 3.63 21.20
C LYS A 25 -0.28 2.41 20.35
N GLU A 26 -0.55 1.21 20.86
CA GLU A 26 -0.46 -0.01 20.07
C GLU A 26 -1.31 0.15 18.80
N VAL A 27 -0.70 0.02 17.63
CA VAL A 27 -1.41 0.12 16.35
C VAL A 27 -2.39 -1.05 16.26
N SER A 28 -3.68 -0.78 16.08
CA SER A 28 -4.68 -1.84 15.96
C SER A 28 -4.36 -2.79 14.80
N VAL A 29 -4.71 -4.09 14.95
CA VAL A 29 -4.45 -5.11 13.92
C VAL A 29 -4.93 -4.68 12.52
N PRO A 30 -6.13 -4.09 12.34
CA PRO A 30 -6.55 -3.56 11.04
C PRO A 30 -5.65 -2.44 10.51
N LYS A 31 -5.24 -1.47 11.36
CA LYS A 31 -4.36 -0.37 10.95
C LYS A 31 -2.97 -0.90 10.58
N ALA A 32 -2.44 -1.86 11.32
CA ALA A 32 -1.15 -2.50 11.04
C ALA A 32 -1.18 -3.27 9.70
N TYR A 33 -2.27 -4.00 9.42
CA TYR A 33 -2.46 -4.68 8.15
C TYR A 33 -2.54 -3.70 6.98
N ALA A 34 -3.39 -2.67 7.10
CA ALA A 34 -3.58 -1.66 6.05
C ALA A 34 -2.25 -0.96 5.68
N LEU A 35 -1.45 -0.61 6.69
CA LEU A 35 -0.12 -0.02 6.49
C LEU A 35 0.84 -0.97 5.77
N LYS A 36 0.82 -2.25 6.12
CA LYS A 36 1.67 -3.26 5.47
C LYS A 36 1.25 -3.51 4.02
N CYS A 37 -0.05 -3.66 3.77
CA CYS A 37 -0.61 -3.73 2.43
C CYS A 37 -0.20 -2.51 1.60
N PHE A 38 -0.35 -1.30 2.15
CA PHE A 38 -0.04 -0.07 1.43
C PHE A 38 1.42 -0.06 0.96
N LYS A 39 2.36 -0.38 1.86
CA LYS A 39 3.79 -0.46 1.54
C LYS A 39 4.09 -1.50 0.45
N SER A 40 3.43 -2.66 0.48
CA SER A 40 3.60 -3.70 -0.54
C SER A 40 3.04 -3.27 -1.90
N GLN A 41 1.86 -2.64 -1.93
CA GLN A 41 1.23 -2.22 -3.18
C GLN A 41 1.90 -0.99 -3.80
N SER A 42 2.35 -0.01 -2.99
CA SER A 42 3.02 1.19 -3.50
C SER A 42 4.35 0.89 -4.18
N ALA A 43 5.03 -0.19 -3.76
CA ALA A 43 6.26 -0.68 -4.39
C ALA A 43 6.00 -1.65 -5.56
N ASN A 44 4.75 -2.02 -5.84
CA ASN A 44 4.41 -3.00 -6.86
C ASN A 44 4.39 -2.35 -8.25
N SER A 45 5.38 -2.72 -9.08
CA SER A 45 5.51 -2.19 -10.44
C SER A 45 4.35 -2.51 -11.37
N LYS A 46 3.56 -3.54 -11.07
CA LYS A 46 2.35 -3.87 -11.86
C LYS A 46 1.25 -2.83 -11.68
N ILE A 47 1.10 -2.26 -10.47
CA ILE A 47 0.08 -1.23 -10.21
C ILE A 47 0.41 0.03 -11.00
N ALA A 48 1.64 0.54 -10.89
CA ALA A 48 2.06 1.72 -11.65
C ALA A 48 1.92 1.52 -13.17
N LYS A 49 2.30 0.34 -13.69
CA LYS A 49 2.08 -0.01 -15.11
C LYS A 49 0.62 -0.02 -15.52
N SER A 50 -0.30 -0.41 -14.64
CA SER A 50 -1.74 -0.40 -14.92
C SER A 50 -2.29 1.02 -15.13
N PHE A 51 -1.63 2.02 -14.57
CA PHE A 51 -1.92 3.45 -14.81
C PHE A 51 -1.09 4.04 -15.96
N GLY A 52 -0.19 3.27 -16.58
CA GLY A 52 0.75 3.77 -17.58
C GLY A 52 1.85 4.67 -16.99
N PHE A 53 2.14 4.54 -15.69
CA PHE A 53 3.13 5.38 -15.00
C PHE A 53 4.51 4.70 -14.92
N ASP A 54 5.56 5.49 -15.11
CA ASP A 54 6.93 5.08 -14.83
C ASP A 54 7.27 5.35 -13.35
N LEU A 55 7.48 4.27 -12.58
CA LEU A 55 7.84 4.34 -11.16
C LEU A 55 9.12 5.12 -10.88
N GLN A 56 10.08 5.15 -11.81
CA GLN A 56 11.33 5.89 -11.63
C GLN A 56 11.16 7.39 -11.88
N LYS A 57 10.09 7.78 -12.58
CA LYS A 57 9.85 9.16 -13.05
C LYS A 57 8.42 9.61 -12.78
N LEU A 58 7.91 9.34 -11.57
CA LEU A 58 6.57 9.78 -11.17
C LEU A 58 6.52 11.29 -10.93
N THR A 59 5.61 11.96 -11.62
CA THR A 59 5.17 13.32 -11.27
C THR A 59 4.43 13.32 -9.93
N GLU A 60 4.37 14.47 -9.26
CA GLU A 60 3.62 14.62 -8.00
C GLU A 60 2.14 14.23 -8.14
N ARG A 61 1.51 14.51 -9.29
CA ARG A 61 0.14 14.08 -9.56
C ARG A 61 0.03 12.57 -9.65
N GLN A 62 0.94 11.91 -10.35
CA GLN A 62 0.97 10.44 -10.48
C GLN A 62 1.23 9.76 -9.14
N LYS A 63 2.12 10.30 -8.31
CA LYS A 63 2.32 9.83 -6.92
C LYS A 63 1.02 9.90 -6.12
N LYS A 64 0.31 11.04 -6.17
CA LYS A 64 -0.98 11.20 -5.47
C LYS A 64 -2.05 10.22 -5.96
N ILE A 65 -2.10 9.93 -7.26
CA ILE A 65 -3.01 8.93 -7.84
C ILE A 65 -2.69 7.53 -7.30
N LEU A 66 -1.42 7.12 -7.36
CA LEU A 66 -0.98 5.81 -6.85
C LEU A 66 -1.23 5.67 -5.35
N ASP A 67 -0.91 6.72 -4.58
CA ASP A 67 -1.17 6.76 -3.14
C ASP A 67 -2.65 6.57 -2.82
N LEU A 68 -3.52 7.32 -3.52
CA LEU A 68 -4.97 7.23 -3.30
C LEU A 68 -5.51 5.86 -3.69
N PHE A 69 -5.05 5.32 -4.82
CA PHE A 69 -5.39 3.96 -5.24
C PHE A 69 -4.98 2.94 -4.18
N CYS A 70 -3.70 2.90 -3.81
CA CYS A 70 -3.16 1.92 -2.86
C CYS A 70 -3.81 2.04 -1.47
N LYS A 71 -4.05 3.26 -0.99
CA LYS A 71 -4.75 3.49 0.30
C LYS A 71 -6.16 2.94 0.26
N SER A 72 -6.92 3.30 -0.78
CA SER A 72 -8.32 2.88 -0.93
C SER A 72 -8.42 1.35 -1.07
N TYR A 73 -7.54 0.77 -1.89
CA TYR A 73 -7.42 -0.66 -2.09
C TYR A 73 -7.14 -1.39 -0.76
N CYS A 74 -6.11 -0.96 -0.03
CA CYS A 74 -5.69 -1.63 1.20
C CYS A 74 -6.69 -1.49 2.36
N ILE A 75 -7.45 -0.39 2.42
CA ILE A 75 -8.57 -0.28 3.37
C ILE A 75 -9.67 -1.30 3.02
N CYS A 76 -10.02 -1.42 1.74
CA CYS A 76 -10.97 -2.44 1.28
C CYS A 76 -10.49 -3.85 1.59
N GLU A 77 -9.23 -4.17 1.28
CA GLU A 77 -8.64 -5.48 1.51
C GLU A 77 -8.65 -5.83 3.00
N THR A 78 -8.25 -4.88 3.86
CA THR A 78 -8.26 -5.06 5.33
C THR A 78 -9.65 -5.47 5.82
N ASN A 79 -10.68 -4.75 5.40
CA ASN A 79 -12.06 -5.03 5.81
C ASN A 79 -12.56 -6.38 5.30
N ALA A 80 -12.16 -6.74 4.08
CA ALA A 80 -12.54 -8.02 3.48
C ALA A 80 -11.83 -9.21 4.15
N VAL A 81 -10.52 -9.11 4.39
CA VAL A 81 -9.72 -10.12 5.10
C VAL A 81 -10.21 -10.27 6.55
N LYS A 82 -10.60 -9.16 7.20
CA LYS A 82 -11.27 -9.19 8.51
C LYS A 82 -12.59 -9.96 8.45
N SER A 83 -13.44 -9.64 7.49
CA SER A 83 -14.75 -10.30 7.30
C SER A 83 -14.61 -11.79 6.96
N ALA A 84 -13.50 -12.18 6.34
CA ALA A 84 -13.15 -13.57 6.05
C ALA A 84 -12.59 -14.34 7.27
N GLY A 85 -12.41 -13.69 8.43
CA GLY A 85 -11.77 -14.30 9.60
C GLY A 85 -10.27 -14.59 9.40
N LYS A 86 -9.62 -13.96 8.42
CA LYS A 86 -8.21 -14.18 8.07
C LYS A 86 -7.29 -13.07 8.60
N LEU A 87 -7.85 -12.00 9.19
CA LEU A 87 -7.07 -10.91 9.75
C LEU A 87 -6.64 -11.25 11.18
N THR A 88 -5.40 -11.71 11.34
CA THR A 88 -4.83 -12.04 12.65
C THR A 88 -3.59 -11.18 12.96
N ARG A 89 -3.15 -11.17 14.22
CA ARG A 89 -1.97 -10.42 14.64
C ARG A 89 -0.70 -10.98 13.99
N GLU A 90 -0.65 -12.29 13.77
CA GLU A 90 0.45 -13.01 13.13
C GLU A 90 0.65 -12.52 11.70
N VAL A 91 -0.45 -12.37 10.94
CA VAL A 91 -0.41 -11.85 9.57
C VAL A 91 0.21 -10.45 9.51
N THR A 92 -0.09 -9.58 10.50
CA THR A 92 0.50 -8.23 10.58
C THR A 92 1.99 -8.24 10.92
N LYS A 93 2.51 -9.33 11.49
CA LYS A 93 3.92 -9.49 11.87
C LYS A 93 4.78 -10.18 10.81
N LEU A 94 4.18 -10.76 9.77
CA LEU A 94 4.89 -11.43 8.67
C LEU A 94 5.99 -10.53 8.06
N SER A 95 7.08 -11.13 7.57
CA SER A 95 8.05 -10.38 6.76
C SER A 95 7.37 -9.80 5.51
N SER A 96 7.98 -8.81 4.84
CA SER A 96 7.39 -8.26 3.61
C SER A 96 7.18 -9.33 2.53
N GLY A 97 8.13 -10.26 2.39
CA GLY A 97 8.03 -11.37 1.44
C GLY A 97 6.91 -12.34 1.79
N ASP A 98 6.81 -12.75 3.06
CA ASP A 98 5.76 -13.66 3.52
C ASP A 98 4.36 -13.03 3.48
N PHE A 99 4.28 -11.72 3.73
CA PHE A 99 3.04 -10.98 3.60
C PHE A 99 2.55 -10.94 2.14
N ILE A 100 3.45 -10.68 1.18
CA ILE A 100 3.12 -10.73 -0.25
C ILE A 100 2.70 -12.15 -0.65
N LYS A 101 3.39 -13.18 -0.14
CA LYS A 101 3.01 -14.57 -0.35
C LYS A 101 1.62 -14.88 0.20
N PHE A 102 1.32 -14.45 1.42
CA PHE A 102 -0.01 -14.55 2.02
C PHE A 102 -1.08 -13.90 1.14
N GLN A 103 -0.85 -12.69 0.64
CA GLN A 103 -1.79 -12.00 -0.27
C GLN A 103 -2.00 -12.77 -1.57
N ASN A 104 -0.92 -13.27 -2.18
CA ASN A 104 -0.99 -14.06 -3.41
C ASN A 104 -1.72 -15.39 -3.20
N ASP A 105 -1.52 -16.05 -2.06
CA ASP A 105 -2.21 -17.30 -1.75
C ASP A 105 -3.69 -17.05 -1.43
N PHE A 106 -4.01 -15.96 -0.73
CA PHE A 106 -5.40 -15.55 -0.53
C PHE A 106 -6.09 -15.26 -1.88
N LEU A 107 -5.42 -14.55 -2.79
CA LEU A 107 -5.91 -14.27 -4.15
C LEU A 107 -6.20 -15.54 -4.98
N LYS A 108 -5.51 -16.66 -4.72
CA LYS A 108 -5.78 -17.93 -5.43
C LYS A 108 -7.13 -18.55 -5.02
N THR A 109 -7.66 -18.21 -3.86
CA THR A 109 -8.97 -18.70 -3.38
C THR A 109 -10.13 -18.01 -4.09
N SER A 110 -11.28 -18.68 -4.23
CA SER A 110 -12.49 -18.08 -4.82
C SER A 110 -12.97 -16.83 -4.06
N GLN A 111 -12.81 -16.82 -2.74
CA GLN A 111 -13.13 -15.66 -1.90
C GLN A 111 -12.16 -14.51 -2.16
N GLY A 112 -10.85 -14.78 -2.20
CA GLY A 112 -9.82 -13.78 -2.48
C GLY A 112 -9.99 -13.15 -3.86
N LYS A 113 -10.24 -13.92 -4.92
CA LYS A 113 -10.51 -13.36 -6.27
C LYS A 113 -11.63 -12.32 -6.27
N LYS A 114 -12.73 -12.61 -5.57
CA LYS A 114 -13.87 -11.68 -5.44
C LYS A 114 -13.49 -10.43 -4.64
N VAL A 115 -12.73 -10.59 -3.56
CA VAL A 115 -12.25 -9.49 -2.72
C VAL A 115 -11.34 -8.55 -3.50
N PHE A 116 -10.33 -9.08 -4.18
CA PHE A 116 -9.33 -8.27 -4.87
C PHE A 116 -9.97 -7.46 -6.00
N LYS A 117 -10.83 -8.09 -6.81
CA LYS A 117 -11.58 -7.39 -7.86
C LYS A 117 -12.42 -6.23 -7.29
N LYS A 118 -13.18 -6.49 -6.21
CA LYS A 118 -13.98 -5.45 -5.55
C LYS A 118 -13.11 -4.30 -5.04
N CYS A 119 -11.92 -4.59 -4.53
CA CYS A 119 -11.02 -3.58 -4.01
C CYS A 119 -10.33 -2.76 -5.11
N ASP A 120 -10.01 -3.37 -6.25
CA ASP A 120 -9.56 -2.64 -7.45
C ASP A 120 -10.65 -1.66 -7.92
N ASP A 121 -11.90 -2.13 -8.04
CA ASP A 121 -13.03 -1.29 -8.47
C ASP A 121 -13.26 -0.11 -7.51
N ALA A 122 -13.23 -0.37 -6.19
CA ALA A 122 -13.38 0.68 -5.17
C ALA A 122 -12.24 1.70 -5.22
N ALA A 123 -11.00 1.23 -5.40
CA ALA A 123 -9.83 2.10 -5.50
C ALA A 123 -9.84 2.95 -6.77
N MET A 124 -10.21 2.37 -7.90
CA MET A 124 -10.39 3.10 -9.16
C MET A 124 -11.51 4.14 -9.06
N SER A 125 -12.63 3.79 -8.42
CA SER A 125 -13.72 4.74 -8.17
C SER A 125 -13.26 5.93 -7.34
N ALA A 126 -12.47 5.71 -6.29
CA ALA A 126 -11.92 6.79 -5.46
C ALA A 126 -10.97 7.71 -6.24
N VAL A 127 -10.10 7.13 -7.08
CA VAL A 127 -9.22 7.90 -7.97
C VAL A 127 -10.03 8.76 -8.93
N LYS A 128 -11.03 8.18 -9.62
CA LYS A 128 -11.88 8.92 -10.56
C LYS A 128 -12.63 10.06 -9.87
N ALA A 129 -13.26 9.80 -8.72
CA ALA A 129 -13.98 10.82 -7.96
C ALA A 129 -13.10 12.02 -7.58
N LYS A 130 -11.80 11.80 -7.34
CA LYS A 130 -10.86 12.86 -6.94
C LYS A 130 -10.18 13.58 -8.11
N PHE A 131 -9.91 12.88 -9.21
CA PHE A 131 -9.02 13.35 -10.30
C PHE A 131 -9.68 13.47 -11.67
N SER A 132 -10.97 13.14 -11.82
CA SER A 132 -11.76 13.35 -13.04
C SER A 132 -12.41 14.74 -13.11
N LYS A 133 -12.07 15.64 -12.17
CA LYS A 133 -12.37 17.08 -12.23
C LYS A 133 -11.12 17.82 -12.71
#